data_AF-S7TF32-F1
#
_entry.id   AF-S7TF32-F1
#
_cell.length_a   1.000
_cell.length_b   1.000
_cell.length_c   1.000
_cell.angle_alpha   90.00
_cell.angle_beta   90.00
_cell.angle_gamma   90.00
#
_symmetry.space_group_name_H-M   'P 1'
#
loop_
_entity.id
_entity.type
_entity.pdbx_description
1 polymer ?
#
loop_
_entity_poly.entity_id
_entity_poly.type
_entity_poly.pdbx_seq_one_letter_code
_entity_poly.pdbx_strand_id
1 'polypeptide(L)'
;MRFHHRKAWMAGCLWVAAVFLGSVLPAPAETTDQLVIFVRPEASAVARAFHRDALPEIERLAKAMSVRVSRIDVRKGAPEAVAITPLIVYQNFRGRSVYQGRYTTLDRIRNFIRTSRYVPQEPGGLVLRDIPVRQTGRATIWAPVKIARVTGSPPPAYDHDAFVREARTAMDEGFTRFKTVQEVRLSRADRGFYMDLYPWLANDGTLFLSLAVYSQFHCKAPVFERKKDPLTGPWSERRRLFREAARILEKAVDDQIADTRSGDGFDPVETSVRLATWDEIGLPLPEPPTRSTAVQPTAAGIPRSWRLSRPGPEDPPLIQFHFQTPLDHYRGEVMRCDGRIDLVENRLLEGATGWVTADPGSVTMGDGGLDDVLGGRAFLDVQRYPESAFTINTIRSHGNPLAYGRMSPASVEGIFTLKGRKTPLSVTMEMEPVFGPDNRPLLLARGVFDIDLDMFGIEGADGPSPANRTLVFDLFLQFRPEAE
;
A
#
# COMPACT_ATOMS: atom_id res chain seq x y z
N MET A 1 -37.03 -79.80 16.91
CA MET A 1 -38.18 -80.11 16.04
C MET A 1 -37.88 -79.54 14.65
N ARG A 2 -37.44 -80.38 13.70
CA ARG A 2 -38.24 -80.92 12.57
C ARG A 2 -38.83 -79.87 11.61
N PHE A 3 -38.12 -79.69 10.48
CA PHE A 3 -38.56 -79.58 9.08
C PHE A 3 -40.03 -79.19 8.76
N HIS A 4 -40.21 -78.22 7.85
CA HIS A 4 -40.71 -78.48 6.49
C HIS A 4 -40.50 -77.35 5.46
N HIS A 5 -40.36 -77.79 4.21
CA HIS A 5 -40.09 -77.06 2.95
C HIS A 5 -41.30 -76.32 2.34
N ARG A 6 -41.04 -75.32 1.48
CA ARG A 6 -41.34 -75.23 0.01
C ARG A 6 -41.18 -73.77 -0.48
N LYS A 7 -40.21 -73.41 -1.33
CA LYS A 7 -40.11 -73.45 -2.82
C LYS A 7 -41.16 -72.62 -3.61
N ALA A 8 -40.71 -71.53 -4.24
CA ALA A 8 -41.05 -71.02 -5.60
C ALA A 8 -40.18 -69.76 -5.88
N TRP A 9 -39.08 -69.81 -6.64
CA TRP A 9 -38.96 -69.52 -8.09
C TRP A 9 -39.82 -68.35 -8.61
N MET A 10 -39.22 -67.17 -8.81
CA MET A 10 -39.14 -66.53 -10.14
C MET A 10 -38.12 -65.38 -10.15
N ALA A 11 -37.40 -65.30 -11.26
CA ALA A 11 -36.36 -64.34 -11.58
C ALA A 11 -36.89 -62.92 -11.73
N GLY A 12 -36.07 -61.94 -11.38
CA GLY A 12 -36.32 -60.52 -11.63
C GLY A 12 -35.06 -59.72 -11.35
N CYS A 13 -34.42 -59.26 -12.43
CA CYS A 13 -33.28 -58.35 -12.45
C CYS A 13 -33.38 -57.24 -11.41
N LEU A 14 -32.28 -56.92 -10.72
CA LEU A 14 -31.67 -55.59 -10.79
C LEU A 14 -30.37 -55.58 -9.97
N TRP A 15 -29.28 -55.36 -10.70
CA TRP A 15 -28.06 -54.78 -10.16
C TRP A 15 -28.39 -53.41 -9.54
N VAL A 16 -28.25 -53.25 -8.23
CA VAL A 16 -28.08 -51.93 -7.63
C VAL A 16 -26.60 -51.79 -7.31
N ALA A 17 -25.91 -51.15 -8.24
CA ALA A 17 -24.58 -50.60 -8.02
C ALA A 17 -24.66 -49.67 -6.80
N ALA A 18 -23.88 -49.98 -5.77
CA ALA A 18 -23.54 -49.05 -4.72
C ALA A 18 -22.73 -47.91 -5.34
N VAL A 19 -23.42 -46.87 -5.80
CA VAL A 19 -22.82 -45.59 -6.14
C VAL A 19 -22.34 -44.99 -4.82
N PHE A 20 -21.05 -45.12 -4.56
CA PHE A 20 -20.32 -44.21 -3.67
C PHE A 20 -20.50 -42.79 -4.22
N LEU A 21 -21.54 -42.10 -3.76
CA LEU A 21 -21.64 -40.64 -3.78
C LEU A 21 -20.60 -40.12 -2.76
N GLY A 22 -19.34 -40.23 -3.14
CA GLY A 22 -18.31 -39.36 -2.61
C GLY A 22 -18.66 -37.96 -3.09
N SER A 23 -19.25 -37.15 -2.22
CA SER A 23 -19.29 -35.72 -2.36
C SER A 23 -17.85 -35.23 -2.52
N VAL A 24 -17.42 -35.09 -3.79
CA VAL A 24 -16.21 -34.37 -4.15
C VAL A 24 -16.47 -32.94 -3.77
N LEU A 25 -16.07 -32.58 -2.54
CA LEU A 25 -15.89 -31.18 -2.19
C LEU A 25 -15.00 -30.59 -3.30
N PRO A 26 -15.41 -29.50 -3.98
CA PRO A 26 -14.51 -28.84 -4.89
C PRO A 26 -13.25 -28.51 -4.09
N ALA A 27 -12.09 -28.95 -4.59
CA ALA A 27 -10.82 -28.53 -4.04
C ALA A 27 -10.88 -26.99 -3.93
N PRO A 28 -10.42 -26.39 -2.81
CA PRO A 28 -10.36 -24.94 -2.71
C PRO A 28 -9.63 -24.44 -3.95
N ALA A 29 -10.27 -23.55 -4.71
CA ALA A 29 -9.67 -22.97 -5.89
C ALA A 29 -8.27 -22.50 -5.49
N GLU A 30 -7.22 -23.07 -6.12
CA GLU A 30 -5.86 -22.69 -5.79
C GLU A 30 -5.78 -21.16 -5.89
N THR A 31 -5.43 -20.51 -4.78
CA THR A 31 -5.28 -19.06 -4.77
C THR A 31 -4.21 -18.70 -5.81
N THR A 32 -4.59 -17.86 -6.78
CA THR A 32 -3.68 -17.35 -7.81
C THR A 32 -2.78 -16.23 -7.29
N ASP A 33 -2.91 -15.90 -6.01
CA ASP A 33 -2.10 -14.91 -5.31
C ASP A 33 -0.67 -15.40 -5.13
N GLN A 34 0.27 -14.56 -5.53
CA GLN A 34 1.68 -14.87 -5.53
C GLN A 34 2.51 -13.68 -5.04
N LEU A 35 3.47 -13.97 -4.16
CA LEU A 35 4.56 -13.08 -3.79
C LEU A 35 5.82 -13.50 -4.55
N VAL A 36 6.23 -12.68 -5.51
CA VAL A 36 7.45 -12.88 -6.30
C VAL A 36 8.57 -12.10 -5.64
N ILE A 37 9.63 -12.79 -5.24
CA ILE A 37 10.79 -12.19 -4.58
C ILE A 37 11.99 -12.33 -5.51
N PHE A 38 12.43 -11.20 -6.07
CA PHE A 38 13.64 -11.12 -6.86
C PHE A 38 14.85 -11.01 -5.93
N VAL A 39 15.81 -11.90 -6.14
CA VAL A 39 17.01 -12.04 -5.31
C VAL A 39 18.25 -12.14 -6.20
N ARG A 40 19.39 -11.79 -5.62
CA ARG A 40 20.71 -12.10 -6.16
C ARG A 40 21.54 -12.74 -5.05
N PRO A 41 21.42 -14.07 -4.85
CA PRO A 41 22.06 -14.73 -3.72
C PRO A 41 23.57 -14.44 -3.69
N GLU A 42 24.08 -14.21 -2.47
CA GLU A 42 25.51 -14.03 -2.18
C GLU A 42 26.20 -12.81 -2.81
N ALA A 43 25.47 -11.94 -3.52
CA ALA A 43 26.02 -10.76 -4.18
C ALA A 43 26.74 -9.78 -3.24
N SER A 44 26.22 -9.62 -2.03
CA SER A 44 26.73 -8.71 -1.02
C SER A 44 26.42 -9.19 0.41
N ALA A 45 26.85 -8.42 1.40
CA ALA A 45 26.45 -8.63 2.78
C ALA A 45 24.93 -8.46 2.97
N VAL A 46 24.29 -7.55 2.24
CA VAL A 46 22.84 -7.33 2.25
C VAL A 46 22.10 -8.54 1.70
N ALA A 47 22.49 -9.06 0.53
CA ALA A 47 21.88 -10.27 -0.02
C ALA A 47 21.97 -11.47 0.94
N ARG A 48 23.13 -11.64 1.60
CA ARG A 48 23.31 -12.73 2.58
C ARG A 48 22.44 -12.52 3.82
N ALA A 49 22.38 -11.31 4.37
CA ALA A 49 21.54 -10.99 5.51
C ALA A 49 20.04 -11.17 5.18
N PHE A 50 19.59 -10.65 4.03
CA PHE A 50 18.21 -10.83 3.57
C PHE A 50 17.85 -12.32 3.46
N HIS A 51 18.69 -13.13 2.81
CA HIS A 51 18.43 -14.55 2.63
C HIS A 51 18.39 -15.32 3.97
N ARG A 52 19.26 -14.96 4.92
CA ARG A 52 19.35 -15.62 6.22
C ARG A 52 18.23 -15.21 7.18
N ASP A 53 17.93 -13.91 7.24
CA ASP A 53 17.13 -13.34 8.33
C ASP A 53 15.72 -12.97 7.87
N ALA A 54 15.57 -12.23 6.77
CA ALA A 54 14.28 -11.67 6.36
C ALA A 54 13.45 -12.61 5.48
N LEU A 55 14.08 -13.27 4.51
CA LEU A 55 13.39 -14.13 3.54
C LEU A 55 12.57 -15.25 4.20
N PRO A 56 13.09 -16.02 5.20
CA PRO A 56 12.30 -17.06 5.86
C PRO A 56 11.06 -16.50 6.57
N GLU A 57 11.18 -15.32 7.16
CA GLU A 57 10.08 -14.66 7.87
C GLU A 57 9.00 -14.15 6.91
N ILE A 58 9.40 -13.61 5.76
CA ILE A 58 8.50 -13.20 4.68
C ILE A 58 7.75 -14.41 4.12
N GLU A 59 8.42 -15.55 3.95
CA GLU A 59 7.79 -16.77 3.48
C GLU A 59 6.80 -17.36 4.47
N ARG A 60 7.15 -17.34 5.76
CA ARG A 60 6.27 -17.74 6.84
C ARG A 60 5.03 -16.85 6.90
N LEU A 61 5.19 -15.54 6.73
CA LEU A 61 4.09 -14.59 6.62
C LEU A 61 3.21 -14.89 5.40
N ALA A 62 3.78 -15.02 4.20
CA ALA A 62 3.03 -15.28 2.98
C ALA A 62 2.23 -16.58 3.07
N LYS A 63 2.85 -17.65 3.62
CA LYS A 63 2.18 -18.92 3.88
C LYS A 63 1.00 -18.77 4.85
N ALA A 64 1.16 -17.99 5.92
CA ALA A 64 0.08 -17.73 6.88
C ALA A 64 -1.09 -16.95 6.26
N MET A 65 -0.88 -16.27 5.14
CA MET A 65 -1.87 -15.53 4.37
C MET A 65 -2.35 -16.26 3.12
N SER A 66 -2.03 -17.55 2.99
CA SER A 66 -2.38 -18.38 1.83
C SER A 66 -1.87 -17.82 0.48
N VAL A 67 -0.71 -17.16 0.49
CA VAL A 67 -0.04 -16.59 -0.70
C VAL A 67 1.18 -17.44 -1.07
N ARG A 68 1.25 -17.85 -2.34
CA ARG A 68 2.38 -18.64 -2.86
C ARG A 68 3.61 -17.76 -2.99
N VAL A 69 4.80 -18.26 -2.62
CA VAL A 69 6.06 -17.53 -2.83
C VAL A 69 6.82 -18.09 -4.02
N SER A 70 7.35 -17.21 -4.87
CA SER A 70 8.31 -17.59 -5.92
C SER A 70 9.56 -16.75 -5.84
N ARG A 71 10.70 -17.42 -5.80
CA ARG A 71 12.02 -16.79 -5.73
C ARG A 71 12.63 -16.75 -7.13
N ILE A 72 12.98 -15.56 -7.60
CA ILE A 72 13.58 -15.37 -8.91
C ILE A 72 15.00 -14.84 -8.75
N ASP A 73 15.97 -15.62 -9.22
CA ASP A 73 17.35 -15.18 -9.30
C ASP A 73 17.54 -14.28 -10.52
N VAL A 74 17.78 -12.99 -10.29
CA VAL A 74 17.89 -11.99 -11.36
C VAL A 74 19.01 -12.30 -12.36
N ARG A 75 20.01 -13.11 -12.00
CA ARG A 75 21.10 -13.51 -12.91
C ARG A 75 20.59 -14.31 -14.11
N LYS A 76 19.41 -14.93 -14.01
CA LYS A 76 18.79 -15.69 -15.11
C LYS A 76 17.99 -14.81 -16.07
N GLY A 77 17.89 -13.51 -15.79
CA GLY A 77 17.05 -12.55 -16.49
C GLY A 77 15.99 -11.98 -15.56
N ALA A 78 15.66 -10.70 -15.78
CA ALA A 78 14.65 -10.01 -14.98
C ALA A 78 13.92 -8.95 -15.82
N PRO A 79 12.62 -8.69 -15.55
CA PRO A 79 11.87 -7.60 -16.14
C PRO A 79 12.54 -6.25 -15.93
N GLU A 80 12.30 -5.31 -16.86
CA GLU A 80 12.84 -3.95 -16.79
C GLU A 80 12.49 -3.26 -15.47
N ALA A 81 11.27 -3.47 -14.96
CA ALA A 81 10.80 -2.92 -13.69
C ALA A 81 11.58 -3.43 -12.46
N VAL A 82 12.39 -4.50 -12.60
CA VAL A 82 13.22 -5.05 -11.52
C VAL A 82 14.61 -4.45 -11.61
N ALA A 83 14.82 -3.38 -10.83
CA ALA A 83 16.07 -2.63 -10.82
C ALA A 83 16.98 -2.93 -9.62
N ILE A 84 16.46 -3.55 -8.56
CA ILE A 84 17.21 -3.87 -7.33
C ILE A 84 16.86 -5.27 -6.81
N THR A 85 17.66 -5.78 -5.88
CA THR A 85 17.39 -6.96 -5.06
C THR A 85 17.74 -6.69 -3.59
N PRO A 86 16.99 -7.19 -2.59
CA PRO A 86 15.71 -7.87 -2.75
C PRO A 86 14.63 -6.91 -3.29
N LEU A 87 13.75 -7.44 -4.15
CA LEU A 87 12.53 -6.74 -4.57
C LEU A 87 11.35 -7.68 -4.40
N ILE A 88 10.32 -7.22 -3.70
CA ILE A 88 9.11 -7.99 -3.43
C ILE A 88 7.99 -7.46 -4.31
N VAL A 89 7.34 -8.34 -5.04
CA VAL A 89 6.24 -8.04 -5.94
C VAL A 89 5.05 -8.91 -5.56
N TYR A 90 3.89 -8.30 -5.37
CA TYR A 90 2.63 -9.02 -5.26
C TYR A 90 1.99 -9.13 -6.64
N GLN A 91 1.40 -10.29 -6.95
CA GLN A 91 0.75 -10.57 -8.22
C GLN A 91 -0.49 -11.44 -8.03
N ASN A 92 -1.56 -11.12 -8.75
CA ASN A 92 -2.71 -12.01 -8.99
C ASN A 92 -3.38 -11.67 -10.33
N PHE A 93 -4.56 -12.23 -10.61
CA PHE A 93 -5.26 -11.99 -11.88
C PHE A 93 -5.63 -10.52 -12.14
N ARG A 94 -5.65 -9.67 -11.11
CA ARG A 94 -5.98 -8.24 -11.23
C ARG A 94 -4.77 -7.43 -11.69
N GLY A 95 -3.55 -7.85 -11.37
CA GLY A 95 -2.35 -7.11 -11.72
C GLY A 95 -1.16 -7.39 -10.80
N ARG A 96 -0.20 -6.46 -10.81
CA ARG A 96 1.02 -6.50 -10.00
C ARG A 96 1.16 -5.26 -9.13
N SER A 97 1.82 -5.40 -7.99
CA SER A 97 2.24 -4.28 -7.15
C SER A 97 3.67 -4.51 -6.67
N VAL A 98 4.44 -3.45 -6.54
CA VAL A 98 5.83 -3.49 -6.05
C VAL A 98 5.86 -2.96 -4.63
N TYR A 99 6.46 -3.73 -3.73
CA TYR A 99 6.64 -3.32 -2.34
C TYR A 99 7.68 -2.20 -2.24
N GLN A 100 7.26 -1.08 -1.64
CA GLN A 100 8.12 0.06 -1.32
C GLN A 100 8.11 0.28 0.20
N GLY A 101 9.01 -0.44 0.88
CA GLY A 101 9.22 -0.36 2.32
C GLY A 101 10.49 -1.10 2.72
N ARG A 102 10.81 -1.04 4.01
CA ARG A 102 11.87 -1.87 4.59
C ARG A 102 11.44 -3.33 4.59
N TYR A 103 12.28 -4.24 4.10
CA TYR A 103 11.94 -5.66 4.08
C TYR A 103 11.96 -6.33 5.46
N THR A 104 12.43 -5.60 6.49
CA THR A 104 12.43 -6.02 7.89
C THR A 104 11.13 -5.68 8.62
N THR A 105 10.26 -4.82 8.06
CA THR A 105 8.97 -4.46 8.65
C THR A 105 7.87 -5.42 8.17
N LEU A 106 7.76 -6.60 8.82
CA LEU A 106 6.83 -7.65 8.40
C LEU A 106 5.35 -7.22 8.39
N ASP A 107 4.94 -6.36 9.32
CA ASP A 107 3.56 -5.85 9.37
C ASP A 107 3.24 -4.97 8.15
N ARG A 108 4.23 -4.25 7.62
CA ARG A 108 4.11 -3.46 6.39
C ARG A 108 4.03 -4.35 5.17
N ILE A 109 4.77 -5.46 5.15
CA ILE A 109 4.63 -6.49 4.11
C ILE A 109 3.24 -7.15 4.18
N ARG A 110 2.73 -7.42 5.39
CA ARG A 110 1.37 -7.95 5.57
C ARG A 110 0.33 -6.99 5.00
N ASN A 111 0.39 -5.71 5.37
CA ASN A 111 -0.53 -4.69 4.88
C ASN A 111 -0.41 -4.51 3.34
N PHE A 112 0.80 -4.55 2.80
CA PHE A 112 1.05 -4.53 1.36
C PHE A 112 0.35 -5.69 0.65
N ILE A 113 0.50 -6.93 1.14
CA ILE A 113 -0.19 -8.10 0.56
C ILE A 113 -1.71 -7.93 0.64
N ARG A 114 -2.23 -7.51 1.81
CA ARG A 114 -3.67 -7.31 2.04
C ARG A 114 -4.28 -6.29 1.07
N THR A 115 -3.62 -5.15 0.88
CA THR A 115 -4.12 -4.05 0.05
C THR A 115 -3.93 -4.31 -1.44
N SER A 116 -2.79 -4.88 -1.84
CA SER A 116 -2.50 -5.21 -3.24
C SER A 116 -3.31 -6.39 -3.78
N ARG A 117 -3.85 -7.24 -2.91
CA ARG A 117 -4.75 -8.34 -3.32
C ARG A 117 -6.00 -7.86 -4.06
N TYR A 118 -6.53 -6.71 -3.67
CA TYR A 118 -7.81 -6.21 -4.21
C TYR A 118 -7.62 -5.03 -5.16
N VAL A 119 -6.65 -4.17 -4.89
CA VAL A 119 -6.38 -2.96 -5.67
C VAL A 119 -4.90 -2.95 -6.07
N PRO A 120 -4.55 -3.50 -7.24
CA PRO A 120 -3.17 -3.46 -7.72
C PRO A 120 -2.76 -2.01 -8.01
N GLN A 121 -1.46 -1.76 -7.95
CA GLN A 121 -0.88 -0.48 -8.33
C GLN A 121 -1.07 -0.20 -9.82
N GLU A 122 -1.37 1.04 -10.17
CA GLU A 122 -1.47 1.45 -11.57
C GLU A 122 -0.09 1.77 -12.16
N PRO A 123 0.08 1.70 -13.49
CA PRO A 123 1.33 2.12 -14.10
C PRO A 123 1.51 3.64 -14.01
N GLY A 124 2.67 4.08 -13.56
CA GLY A 124 3.07 5.49 -13.57
C GLY A 124 4.40 5.70 -12.87
N GLY A 125 5.18 6.66 -13.35
CA GLY A 125 6.49 6.99 -12.78
C GLY A 125 6.45 8.31 -12.04
N LEU A 126 7.27 8.44 -11.00
CA LEU A 126 7.47 9.70 -10.31
C LEU A 126 8.44 10.56 -11.11
N VAL A 127 8.01 11.75 -11.53
CA VAL A 127 8.88 12.70 -12.23
C VAL A 127 9.36 13.74 -11.22
N LEU A 128 10.68 13.84 -11.06
CA LEU A 128 11.33 14.84 -10.21
C LEU A 128 12.19 15.76 -11.05
N ARG A 129 12.40 16.99 -10.56
CA ARG A 129 13.15 18.03 -11.26
C ARG A 129 14.24 18.62 -10.38
N ASP A 130 15.30 19.09 -11.02
CA ASP A 130 16.45 19.76 -10.41
C ASP A 130 16.99 19.02 -9.19
N ILE A 131 17.21 17.71 -9.37
CA ILE A 131 17.49 16.79 -8.27
C ILE A 131 18.79 16.01 -8.47
N PRO A 132 19.61 15.85 -7.40
CA PRO A 132 20.73 14.92 -7.41
C PRO A 132 20.27 13.48 -7.65
N VAL A 133 20.81 12.85 -8.69
CA VAL A 133 20.61 11.43 -8.98
C VAL A 133 21.93 10.70 -9.18
N ARG A 134 21.91 9.41 -8.89
CA ARG A 134 23.00 8.48 -9.18
C ARG A 134 22.41 7.23 -9.80
N GLN A 135 22.79 6.96 -11.04
CA GLN A 135 22.51 5.67 -11.67
C GLN A 135 23.45 4.61 -11.10
N THR A 136 22.93 3.46 -10.69
CA THR A 136 23.74 2.30 -10.31
C THR A 136 23.08 1.03 -10.85
N GLY A 137 23.71 0.40 -11.84
CA GLY A 137 23.06 -0.67 -12.59
C GLY A 137 21.78 -0.16 -13.26
N ARG A 138 20.69 -0.89 -13.11
CA ARG A 138 19.34 -0.50 -13.57
C ARG A 138 18.65 0.49 -12.63
N ALA A 139 19.09 0.62 -11.39
CA ALA A 139 18.43 1.46 -10.39
C ALA A 139 18.91 2.91 -10.44
N THR A 140 17.98 3.83 -10.20
CA THR A 140 18.23 5.22 -9.92
C THR A 140 18.12 5.46 -8.42
N ILE A 141 19.16 6.05 -7.84
CA ILE A 141 19.12 6.59 -6.48
C ILE A 141 18.93 8.10 -6.61
N TRP A 142 17.93 8.65 -5.95
CA TRP A 142 17.64 10.08 -5.94
C TRP A 142 17.80 10.66 -4.53
N ALA A 143 18.27 11.90 -4.44
CA ALA A 143 18.55 12.53 -3.16
C ALA A 143 18.10 13.99 -3.13
N PRO A 144 16.85 14.28 -2.74
CA PRO A 144 16.39 15.65 -2.54
C PRO A 144 17.25 16.33 -1.48
N VAL A 145 17.70 17.52 -1.79
CA VAL A 145 18.47 18.35 -0.86
C VAL A 145 17.54 19.44 -0.32
N LYS A 146 17.34 19.49 0.99
CA LYS A 146 16.60 20.53 1.70
C LYS A 146 17.56 21.33 2.56
N ILE A 147 17.66 22.63 2.29
CA ILE A 147 18.51 23.56 3.03
C ILE A 147 17.59 24.51 3.80
N ALA A 148 17.61 24.42 5.12
CA ALA A 148 16.82 25.32 5.96
C ALA A 148 17.34 26.76 5.89
N ARG A 149 16.50 27.71 6.31
CA ARG A 149 16.91 29.11 6.50
C ARG A 149 18.05 29.18 7.51
N VAL A 150 18.99 30.09 7.27
CA VAL A 150 20.06 30.39 8.23
C VAL A 150 19.42 31.01 9.47
N THR A 151 19.72 30.42 10.63
CA THR A 151 19.28 30.89 11.94
C THR A 151 20.45 31.45 12.74
N GLY A 152 20.20 32.07 13.90
CA GLY A 152 21.23 32.77 14.68
C GLY A 152 21.35 34.23 14.26
N SER A 153 22.53 34.64 13.83
CA SER A 153 22.86 36.04 13.48
C SER A 153 23.24 36.18 12.00
N PRO A 154 22.30 35.92 11.06
CA PRO A 154 22.56 36.06 9.62
C PRO A 154 22.98 37.51 9.28
N PRO A 155 23.81 37.72 8.25
CA PRO A 155 24.20 39.07 7.83
C PRO A 155 22.98 39.91 7.43
N PRO A 156 23.00 41.24 7.60
CA PRO A 156 21.85 42.10 7.26
C PRO A 156 21.36 41.98 5.81
N ALA A 157 22.24 41.62 4.88
CA ALA A 157 21.94 41.41 3.46
C ALA A 157 21.65 39.93 3.10
N TYR A 158 21.25 39.10 4.07
CA TYR A 158 20.97 37.69 3.82
C TYR A 158 19.74 37.48 2.93
N ASP A 159 19.97 36.85 1.78
CA ASP A 159 18.94 36.35 0.87
C ASP A 159 18.96 34.82 0.90
N HIS A 160 17.84 34.21 1.30
CA HIS A 160 17.73 32.76 1.43
C HIS A 160 17.86 32.05 0.08
N ASP A 161 17.24 32.57 -0.97
CA ASP A 161 17.21 31.91 -2.27
C ASP A 161 18.59 31.98 -2.94
N ALA A 162 19.28 33.13 -2.82
CA ALA A 162 20.66 33.27 -3.27
C ALA A 162 21.60 32.31 -2.51
N PHE A 163 21.43 32.21 -1.18
CA PHE A 163 22.19 31.28 -0.35
C PHE A 163 21.94 29.82 -0.75
N VAL A 164 20.68 29.42 -0.97
CA VAL A 164 20.33 28.06 -1.38
C VAL A 164 20.92 27.73 -2.75
N ARG A 165 20.87 28.66 -3.72
CA ARG A 165 21.51 28.45 -5.03
C ARG A 165 23.02 28.25 -4.90
N GLU A 166 23.70 29.11 -4.14
CA GLU A 166 25.15 28.97 -3.90
C GLU A 166 25.49 27.65 -3.20
N ALA A 167 24.73 27.29 -2.18
CA ALA A 167 24.90 26.05 -1.44
C ALA A 167 24.69 24.81 -2.32
N ARG A 168 23.67 24.80 -3.17
CA ARG A 168 23.43 23.71 -4.13
C ARG A 168 24.57 23.58 -5.12
N THR A 169 25.04 24.67 -5.71
CA THR A 169 26.23 24.65 -6.60
C THR A 169 27.46 24.09 -5.89
N ALA A 170 27.69 24.52 -4.64
CA ALA A 170 28.79 23.97 -3.84
C ALA A 170 28.58 22.48 -3.52
N MET A 171 27.36 22.03 -3.25
CA MET A 171 27.09 20.61 -3.03
C MET A 171 27.32 19.78 -4.31
N ASP A 172 26.90 20.28 -5.47
CA ASP A 172 27.15 19.65 -6.77
C ASP A 172 28.66 19.49 -7.05
N GLU A 173 29.48 20.48 -6.69
CA GLU A 173 30.95 20.40 -6.74
C GLU A 173 31.54 19.41 -5.72
N GLY A 174 30.79 19.08 -4.67
CA GLY A 174 31.20 18.20 -3.58
C GLY A 174 30.87 16.73 -3.82
N PHE A 175 29.72 16.45 -4.45
CA PHE A 175 29.30 15.10 -4.81
C PHE A 175 30.29 14.42 -5.74
N THR A 176 30.52 13.12 -5.53
CA THR A 176 31.43 12.33 -6.36
C THR A 176 30.69 11.35 -7.27
N ARG A 177 29.47 10.96 -6.90
CA ARG A 177 28.64 9.98 -7.63
C ARG A 177 27.27 10.54 -8.01
N PHE A 178 26.69 11.40 -7.18
CA PHE A 178 25.47 12.12 -7.52
C PHE A 178 25.74 13.22 -8.55
N LYS A 179 24.78 13.41 -9.46
CA LYS A 179 24.73 14.51 -10.41
C LYS A 179 23.34 15.10 -10.41
N THR A 180 23.24 16.41 -10.28
CA THR A 180 21.96 17.11 -10.41
C THR A 180 21.49 17.07 -11.86
N VAL A 181 20.29 16.56 -12.08
CA VAL A 181 19.64 16.52 -13.39
C VAL A 181 18.39 17.39 -13.39
N GLN A 182 18.08 17.98 -14.53
CA GLN A 182 16.91 18.83 -14.69
C GLN A 182 15.61 18.05 -14.52
N GLU A 183 15.56 16.81 -15.01
CA GLU A 183 14.40 15.95 -14.89
C GLU A 183 14.84 14.48 -14.81
N VAL A 184 14.15 13.70 -13.98
CA VAL A 184 14.30 12.24 -13.92
C VAL A 184 12.93 11.59 -13.75
N ARG A 185 12.70 10.49 -14.47
CA ARG A 185 11.51 9.64 -14.29
C ARG A 185 11.90 8.39 -13.53
N LEU A 186 11.33 8.23 -12.34
CA LEU A 186 11.61 7.14 -11.42
C LEU A 186 10.56 6.03 -11.55
N SER A 187 11.04 4.80 -11.46
CA SER A 187 10.28 3.57 -11.31
C SER A 187 10.06 3.23 -9.83
N ARG A 188 9.20 2.24 -9.56
CA ARG A 188 8.92 1.75 -8.19
C ARG A 188 10.12 1.05 -7.53
N ALA A 189 11.09 0.60 -8.33
CA ALA A 189 12.30 -0.04 -7.84
C ALA A 189 13.41 0.97 -7.47
N ASP A 190 13.26 2.24 -7.83
CA ASP A 190 14.21 3.29 -7.48
C ASP A 190 14.13 3.69 -6.00
N ARG A 191 15.19 4.31 -5.48
CA ARG A 191 15.37 4.54 -4.03
C ARG A 191 15.76 5.97 -3.71
N GLY A 192 15.04 6.56 -2.76
CA GLY A 192 15.20 7.94 -2.32
C GLY A 192 15.86 8.06 -0.95
N PHE A 193 16.76 9.03 -0.83
CA PHE A 193 17.37 9.43 0.44
C PHE A 193 17.37 10.95 0.57
N TYR A 194 16.58 11.48 1.50
CA TYR A 194 16.44 12.92 1.70
C TYR A 194 17.62 13.46 2.49
N MET A 195 18.25 14.51 1.98
CA MET A 195 19.41 15.17 2.57
C MET A 195 18.99 16.53 3.13
N ASP A 196 19.00 16.65 4.46
CA ASP A 196 18.62 17.86 5.16
C ASP A 196 19.84 18.57 5.75
N LEU A 197 19.89 19.89 5.58
CA LEU A 197 20.94 20.76 6.09
C LEU A 197 20.34 21.91 6.90
N TYR A 198 20.87 22.11 8.11
CA TYR A 198 20.41 23.14 9.04
C TYR A 198 21.56 24.08 9.40
N PRO A 199 21.68 25.24 8.71
CA PRO A 199 22.71 26.22 9.00
C PRO A 199 22.33 27.15 10.17
N TRP A 200 23.26 27.36 11.09
CA TRP A 200 23.18 28.34 12.18
C TRP A 200 24.46 29.18 12.23
N LEU A 201 24.33 30.50 12.23
CA LEU A 201 25.45 31.44 12.24
C LEU A 201 25.59 32.11 13.61
N ALA A 202 26.76 31.95 14.23
CA ALA A 202 27.10 32.62 15.48
C ALA A 202 27.44 34.10 15.28
N ASN A 203 27.40 34.87 16.38
CA ASN A 203 27.75 36.30 16.40
C ASN A 203 29.19 36.60 15.97
N ASP A 204 30.10 35.66 16.15
CA ASP A 204 31.51 35.80 15.76
C ASP A 204 31.76 35.47 14.28
N GLY A 205 30.70 35.15 13.52
CA GLY A 205 30.80 34.76 12.12
C GLY A 205 31.04 33.28 11.88
N THR A 206 31.03 32.43 12.91
CA THR A 206 31.17 30.98 12.77
C THR A 206 29.86 30.34 12.31
N LEU A 207 29.88 29.67 11.15
CA LEU A 207 28.79 28.88 10.62
C LEU A 207 28.88 27.43 11.14
N PHE A 208 27.80 26.98 11.73
CA PHE A 208 27.57 25.59 12.13
C PHE A 208 26.54 24.99 11.17
N LEU A 209 26.92 23.90 10.48
CA LEU A 209 26.10 23.24 9.48
C LEU A 209 25.78 21.81 9.96
N SER A 210 24.59 21.64 10.53
CA SER A 210 24.09 20.32 10.92
C SER A 210 23.54 19.57 9.71
N LEU A 211 23.73 18.25 9.70
CA LEU A 211 23.39 17.38 8.57
C LEU A 211 22.45 16.26 9.02
N ALA A 212 21.55 15.83 8.14
CA ALA A 212 20.76 14.63 8.32
C ALA A 212 20.47 13.92 6.97
N VAL A 213 20.41 12.60 6.99
CA VAL A 213 19.86 11.79 5.90
C VAL A 213 18.64 11.02 6.40
N TYR A 214 17.56 11.04 5.65
CA TYR A 214 16.37 10.23 5.89
C TYR A 214 16.15 9.25 4.74
N SER A 215 15.71 8.04 5.07
CA SER A 215 15.25 7.09 4.05
C SER A 215 13.84 7.48 3.59
N GLN A 216 13.51 7.26 2.31
CA GLN A 216 12.14 7.37 1.83
C GLN A 216 11.13 6.48 2.59
N PHE A 217 11.62 5.44 3.30
CA PHE A 217 10.77 4.56 4.09
C PHE A 217 10.56 5.05 5.53
N HIS A 218 11.33 6.05 5.99
CA HIS A 218 11.25 6.57 7.35
C HIS A 218 11.65 8.06 7.41
N CYS A 219 10.69 8.95 7.14
CA CYS A 219 10.91 10.39 7.00
C CYS A 219 10.97 11.18 8.33
N LYS A 220 10.83 10.52 9.49
CA LYS A 220 10.84 11.20 10.82
C LYS A 220 12.14 11.04 11.60
N ALA A 221 12.67 9.82 11.66
CA ALA A 221 13.97 9.54 12.27
C ALA A 221 15.02 9.44 11.16
N PRO A 222 16.12 10.20 11.25
CA PRO A 222 17.17 10.12 10.27
C PRO A 222 17.92 8.79 10.40
N VAL A 223 18.37 8.27 9.26
CA VAL A 223 19.30 7.13 9.20
C VAL A 223 20.73 7.56 9.48
N PHE A 224 21.00 8.87 9.38
CA PHE A 224 22.28 9.49 9.71
C PHE A 224 22.05 10.93 10.17
N GLU A 225 22.74 11.38 11.22
CA GLU A 225 22.74 12.79 11.60
C GLU A 225 24.07 13.25 12.19
N ARG A 226 24.42 14.52 11.93
CA ARG A 226 25.50 15.28 12.60
C ARG A 226 24.93 16.56 13.19
N LYS A 227 24.02 16.42 14.16
CA LYS A 227 23.44 17.56 14.89
C LYS A 227 24.30 18.00 16.08
N LYS A 228 24.90 17.03 16.79
CA LYS A 228 25.74 17.29 17.96
C LYS A 228 27.19 17.65 17.62
N ASP A 229 27.61 17.33 16.40
CA ASP A 229 28.94 17.58 15.88
C ASP A 229 28.84 18.10 14.43
N PRO A 230 28.31 19.32 14.24
CA PRO A 230 28.09 19.91 12.93
C PRO A 230 29.42 20.29 12.26
N LEU A 231 29.38 20.39 10.93
CA LEU A 231 30.50 21.02 10.22
C LEU A 231 30.61 22.48 10.63
N THR A 232 31.83 22.91 10.96
CA THR A 232 32.06 24.23 11.54
C THR A 232 33.15 24.96 10.75
N GLY A 233 32.94 26.25 10.50
CA GLY A 233 33.92 27.12 9.85
C GLY A 233 33.41 28.55 9.72
N PRO A 234 34.25 29.50 9.31
CA PRO A 234 33.82 30.89 9.13
C PRO A 234 32.78 30.99 8.00
N TRP A 235 31.84 31.94 8.11
CA TRP A 235 30.79 32.20 7.11
C TRP A 235 31.35 32.44 5.69
N SER A 236 32.54 33.03 5.60
CA SER A 236 33.25 33.25 4.34
C SER A 236 33.59 31.92 3.62
N GLU A 237 33.72 30.82 4.36
CA GLU A 237 34.07 29.50 3.84
C GLU A 237 32.86 28.57 3.65
N ARG A 238 31.63 29.09 3.71
CA ARG A 238 30.40 28.29 3.57
C ARG A 238 30.39 27.36 2.35
N ARG A 239 30.92 27.79 1.20
CA ARG A 239 31.05 26.93 0.00
C ARG A 239 31.91 25.69 0.24
N ARG A 240 32.99 25.82 1.02
CA ARG A 240 33.83 24.67 1.43
C ARG A 240 33.02 23.71 2.30
N LEU A 241 32.28 24.24 3.28
CA LEU A 241 31.45 23.44 4.19
C LEU A 241 30.34 22.69 3.43
N PHE A 242 29.68 23.30 2.44
CA PHE A 242 28.67 22.63 1.63
C PHE A 242 29.27 21.54 0.71
N ARG A 243 30.46 21.74 0.15
CA ARG A 243 31.19 20.68 -0.58
C ARG A 243 31.51 19.49 0.31
N GLU A 244 31.95 19.75 1.54
CA GLU A 244 32.24 18.72 2.53
C GLU A 244 30.97 18.00 3.00
N ALA A 245 29.89 18.75 3.23
CA ALA A 245 28.58 18.20 3.57
C ALA A 245 28.08 17.23 2.51
N ALA A 246 28.19 17.58 1.23
CA ALA A 246 27.79 16.70 0.12
C ALA A 246 28.51 15.35 0.15
N ARG A 247 29.83 15.33 0.41
CA ARG A 247 30.61 14.09 0.53
C ARG A 247 30.18 13.23 1.73
N ILE A 248 29.92 13.88 2.86
CA ILE A 248 29.48 13.19 4.08
C ILE A 248 28.09 12.58 3.87
N LEU A 249 27.16 13.35 3.29
CA LEU A 249 25.80 12.91 3.01
C LEU A 249 25.78 11.78 1.96
N GLU A 250 26.58 11.89 0.90
CA GLU A 250 26.74 10.82 -0.11
C GLU A 250 27.29 9.54 0.50
N LYS A 251 28.30 9.64 1.38
CA LYS A 251 28.80 8.49 2.13
C LYS A 251 27.74 7.88 3.04
N ALA A 252 26.95 8.70 3.72
CA ALA A 252 25.87 8.21 4.58
C ALA A 252 24.81 7.43 3.77
N VAL A 253 24.51 7.85 2.54
CA VAL A 253 23.66 7.09 1.62
C VAL A 253 24.28 5.74 1.28
N ASP A 254 25.58 5.69 0.95
CA ASP A 254 26.28 4.44 0.66
C ASP A 254 26.28 3.47 1.85
N ASP A 255 26.56 3.99 3.05
CA ASP A 255 26.54 3.21 4.29
C ASP A 255 25.13 2.66 4.56
N GLN A 256 24.08 3.43 4.28
CA GLN A 256 22.70 2.99 4.45
C GLN A 256 22.27 1.94 3.43
N ILE A 257 22.70 2.07 2.17
CA ILE A 257 22.45 1.06 1.12
C ILE A 257 23.14 -0.26 1.45
N ALA A 258 24.30 -0.20 2.11
CA ALA A 258 25.04 -1.36 2.57
C ALA A 258 24.56 -1.91 3.94
N ASP A 259 23.64 -1.22 4.63
CA ASP A 259 23.17 -1.67 5.94
C ASP A 259 22.35 -2.95 5.82
N THR A 260 22.77 -3.94 6.60
CA THR A 260 22.17 -5.28 6.64
C THR A 260 21.02 -5.38 7.62
N ARG A 261 20.80 -4.36 8.46
CA ARG A 261 19.86 -4.44 9.59
C ARG A 261 18.61 -3.59 9.43
N SER A 262 18.71 -2.39 8.85
CA SER A 262 17.55 -1.48 8.79
C SER A 262 16.45 -1.96 7.86
N GLY A 263 16.77 -2.80 6.87
CA GLY A 263 15.86 -3.16 5.78
C GLY A 263 15.83 -2.17 4.61
N ASP A 264 16.65 -1.11 4.63
CA ASP A 264 16.81 -0.18 3.51
C ASP A 264 17.81 -0.69 2.46
N GLY A 265 18.72 -1.58 2.84
CA GLY A 265 19.82 -2.00 1.98
C GLY A 265 19.38 -2.76 0.74
N PHE A 266 20.11 -2.62 -0.36
CA PHE A 266 19.81 -3.34 -1.61
C PHE A 266 21.04 -3.46 -2.51
N ASP A 267 21.00 -4.45 -3.39
CA ASP A 267 21.93 -4.65 -4.50
C ASP A 267 21.26 -4.27 -5.81
N PRO A 268 21.79 -3.28 -6.55
CA PRO A 268 21.28 -2.96 -7.87
C PRO A 268 21.45 -4.12 -8.85
N VAL A 269 20.45 -4.33 -9.70
CA VAL A 269 20.54 -5.26 -10.83
C VAL A 269 21.48 -4.64 -11.87
N GLU A 270 22.45 -5.40 -12.34
CA GLU A 270 23.41 -4.91 -13.35
C GLU A 270 22.71 -4.67 -14.70
N THR A 271 23.20 -3.69 -15.46
CA THR A 271 22.70 -3.41 -16.82
C THR A 271 22.98 -4.55 -17.80
N SER A 272 23.98 -5.39 -17.51
CA SER A 272 24.35 -6.60 -18.25
C SER A 272 23.39 -7.77 -18.08
N VAL A 273 22.58 -7.78 -17.00
CA VAL A 273 21.57 -8.82 -16.80
C VAL A 273 20.62 -8.81 -17.99
N ARG A 274 20.22 -9.99 -18.49
CA ARG A 274 19.26 -10.09 -19.60
C ARG A 274 17.93 -9.43 -19.22
N LEU A 275 17.39 -8.62 -20.12
CA LEU A 275 16.00 -8.17 -20.03
C LEU A 275 15.10 -9.35 -20.44
N ALA A 276 14.16 -9.71 -19.56
CA ALA A 276 13.21 -10.79 -19.79
C ALA A 276 11.80 -10.32 -19.44
N THR A 277 10.79 -10.68 -20.22
CA THR A 277 9.39 -10.39 -19.88
C THR A 277 8.92 -11.22 -18.69
N TRP A 278 7.76 -10.87 -18.12
CA TRP A 278 7.13 -11.68 -17.08
C TRP A 278 6.80 -13.11 -17.55
N ASP A 279 6.42 -13.26 -18.82
CA ASP A 279 6.12 -14.56 -19.43
C ASP A 279 7.39 -15.40 -19.62
N GLU A 280 8.49 -14.78 -20.07
CA GLU A 280 9.78 -15.47 -20.26
C GLU A 280 10.37 -16.01 -18.96
N ILE A 281 10.07 -15.37 -17.82
CA ILE A 281 10.47 -15.87 -16.49
C ILE A 281 9.42 -16.82 -15.86
N GLY A 282 8.38 -17.20 -16.60
CA GLY A 282 7.36 -18.16 -16.18
C GLY A 282 6.34 -17.61 -15.17
N LEU A 283 6.13 -16.28 -15.15
CA LEU A 283 5.22 -15.60 -14.23
C LEU A 283 4.20 -14.69 -14.94
N PRO A 284 3.44 -15.19 -15.95
CA PRO A 284 2.34 -14.45 -16.56
C PRO A 284 1.28 -14.06 -15.51
N LEU A 285 0.46 -13.05 -15.80
CA LEU A 285 -0.71 -12.79 -14.94
C LEU A 285 -1.64 -14.02 -15.00
N PRO A 286 -2.10 -14.54 -13.85
CA PRO A 286 -3.10 -15.60 -13.83
C PRO A 286 -4.41 -15.18 -14.51
N GLU A 287 -5.14 -16.14 -15.06
CA GLU A 287 -6.48 -15.89 -15.59
C GLU A 287 -7.46 -15.51 -14.46
N PRO A 288 -8.45 -14.64 -14.72
CA PRO A 288 -9.50 -14.34 -13.77
C PRO A 288 -10.28 -15.61 -13.37
N PRO A 289 -10.66 -15.76 -12.10
CA PRO A 289 -11.45 -16.90 -11.67
C PRO A 289 -12.80 -16.91 -12.39
N THR A 290 -13.25 -18.10 -12.81
CA THR A 290 -14.57 -18.26 -13.42
C THR A 290 -15.64 -17.88 -12.39
N ARG A 291 -16.52 -16.93 -12.73
CA ARG A 291 -17.64 -16.55 -11.86
C ARG A 291 -18.53 -17.78 -11.67
N SER A 292 -18.57 -18.33 -10.46
CA SER A 292 -19.56 -19.34 -10.11
C SER A 292 -20.89 -18.63 -9.86
N THR A 293 -21.77 -18.64 -10.85
CA THR A 293 -23.18 -18.27 -10.69
C THR A 293 -23.95 -19.43 -10.06
N ALA A 294 -23.63 -19.77 -8.81
CA ALA A 294 -24.46 -20.67 -8.04
C ALA A 294 -25.65 -19.88 -7.48
N VAL A 295 -26.70 -19.73 -8.29
CA VAL A 295 -28.01 -19.25 -7.83
C VAL A 295 -28.83 -20.48 -7.47
N GLN A 296 -29.05 -20.72 -6.17
CA GLN A 296 -30.26 -21.40 -5.74
C GLN A 296 -31.26 -20.34 -5.31
N PRO A 297 -32.45 -20.25 -5.93
CA PRO A 297 -33.53 -19.44 -5.39
C PRO A 297 -33.98 -20.10 -4.07
N THR A 298 -33.46 -19.61 -2.95
CA THR A 298 -34.01 -19.97 -1.64
C THR A 298 -35.30 -19.19 -1.41
N ALA A 299 -36.26 -19.79 -0.70
CA ALA A 299 -37.48 -19.13 -0.24
C ALA A 299 -37.23 -18.00 0.79
N ALA A 300 -35.98 -17.78 1.21
CA ALA A 300 -35.61 -16.69 2.12
C ALA A 300 -35.70 -15.34 1.39
N GLY A 301 -36.57 -14.46 1.88
CA GLY A 301 -36.66 -13.08 1.40
C GLY A 301 -35.40 -12.28 1.74
N ILE A 302 -35.12 -11.23 0.97
CA ILE A 302 -34.02 -10.30 1.24
C ILE A 302 -34.32 -9.55 2.57
N PRO A 303 -33.42 -9.58 3.56
CA PRO A 303 -33.58 -8.83 4.80
C PRO A 303 -33.67 -7.31 4.61
N ARG A 304 -34.29 -6.61 5.56
CA ARG A 304 -34.40 -5.15 5.53
C ARG A 304 -33.24 -4.46 6.19
N SER A 305 -32.85 -4.95 7.36
CA SER A 305 -31.83 -4.33 8.20
C SER A 305 -30.53 -5.12 8.09
N TRP A 306 -29.46 -4.39 7.79
CA TRP A 306 -28.15 -4.94 7.50
C TRP A 306 -27.13 -4.25 8.37
N ARG A 307 -26.29 -5.02 9.05
CA ARG A 307 -25.19 -4.54 9.90
C ARG A 307 -23.85 -4.88 9.26
N LEU A 308 -22.92 -3.93 9.27
CA LEU A 308 -21.58 -4.12 8.72
C LEU A 308 -20.88 -5.27 9.47
N SER A 309 -20.41 -6.28 8.74
CA SER A 309 -19.65 -7.38 9.33
C SER A 309 -18.18 -7.05 9.40
N ARG A 310 -17.51 -7.60 10.43
CA ARG A 310 -16.06 -7.53 10.53
C ARG A 310 -15.43 -8.43 9.46
N PRO A 311 -14.43 -7.93 8.71
CA PRO A 311 -13.75 -8.75 7.71
C PRO A 311 -12.95 -9.84 8.41
N GLY A 312 -12.95 -11.04 7.83
CA GLY A 312 -12.00 -12.09 8.18
C GLY A 312 -10.58 -11.80 7.67
N PRO A 313 -9.60 -12.64 8.03
CA PRO A 313 -8.21 -12.46 7.59
C PRO A 313 -8.01 -12.50 6.07
N GLU A 314 -8.84 -13.27 5.36
CA GLU A 314 -8.78 -13.43 3.90
C GLU A 314 -9.80 -12.55 3.15
N ASP A 315 -10.60 -11.78 3.88
CA ASP A 315 -11.52 -10.80 3.30
C ASP A 315 -10.80 -9.50 2.94
N PRO A 316 -11.31 -8.73 1.96
CA PRO A 316 -10.81 -7.40 1.71
C PRO A 316 -10.90 -6.51 2.95
N PRO A 317 -9.95 -5.58 3.13
CA PRO A 317 -10.15 -4.46 4.05
C PRO A 317 -11.48 -3.77 3.74
N LEU A 318 -12.29 -3.45 4.76
CA LEU A 318 -13.59 -2.80 4.52
C LEU A 318 -13.42 -1.43 3.84
N ILE A 319 -12.39 -0.70 4.28
CA ILE A 319 -11.97 0.58 3.72
C ILE A 319 -10.46 0.50 3.54
N GLN A 320 -10.03 0.54 2.29
CA GLN A 320 -8.65 0.75 1.91
C GLN A 320 -8.47 2.20 1.46
N PHE A 321 -7.32 2.79 1.72
CA PHE A 321 -6.96 4.09 1.17
C PHE A 321 -5.60 4.02 0.48
N HIS A 322 -5.41 4.87 -0.53
CA HIS A 322 -4.12 5.10 -1.14
C HIS A 322 -4.05 6.46 -1.82
N PHE A 323 -2.86 7.03 -1.96
CA PHE A 323 -2.68 8.19 -2.84
C PHE A 323 -2.80 7.77 -4.30
N GLN A 324 -3.04 8.73 -5.19
CA GLN A 324 -3.01 8.46 -6.62
C GLN A 324 -1.59 8.14 -7.10
N THR A 325 -1.49 7.39 -8.20
CA THR A 325 -0.24 7.19 -8.94
C THR A 325 0.42 8.54 -9.24
N PRO A 326 1.74 8.71 -9.00
CA PRO A 326 2.75 7.69 -8.70
C PRO A 326 3.01 7.42 -7.20
N LEU A 327 2.15 7.92 -6.31
CA LEU A 327 2.32 7.87 -4.85
C LEU A 327 1.49 6.78 -4.16
N ASP A 328 0.79 5.95 -4.92
CA ASP A 328 -0.07 4.82 -4.50
C ASP A 328 0.64 3.70 -3.69
N HIS A 329 1.93 3.85 -3.41
CA HIS A 329 2.66 3.07 -2.41
C HIS A 329 2.40 3.53 -0.97
N TYR A 330 2.00 4.79 -0.78
CA TYR A 330 1.38 5.27 0.46
C TYR A 330 -0.07 4.78 0.47
N ARG A 331 -0.26 3.60 1.05
CA ARG A 331 -1.54 2.90 1.10
C ARG A 331 -1.70 2.18 2.42
N GLY A 332 -2.95 2.00 2.82
CA GLY A 332 -3.27 1.37 4.09
C GLY A 332 -4.74 0.99 4.17
N GLU A 333 -5.17 0.62 5.38
CA GLU A 333 -6.55 0.24 5.66
C GLU A 333 -7.05 0.86 6.96
N VAL A 334 -8.37 0.89 7.11
CA VAL A 334 -9.05 1.21 8.38
C VAL A 334 -9.49 -0.09 9.02
N MET A 335 -8.96 -0.41 10.21
CA MET A 335 -9.17 -1.70 10.86
C MET A 335 -10.47 -1.80 11.66
N ARG A 336 -11.03 -0.66 12.09
CA ARG A 336 -12.25 -0.61 12.90
C ARG A 336 -13.28 0.29 12.22
N CYS A 337 -14.28 -0.36 11.66
CA CYS A 337 -15.45 0.28 11.08
C CYS A 337 -16.72 -0.32 11.68
N ASP A 338 -17.79 0.47 11.60
CA ASP A 338 -19.13 0.05 11.94
C ASP A 338 -20.11 0.67 10.94
N GLY A 339 -21.30 0.10 10.81
CA GLY A 339 -22.25 0.61 9.83
C GLY A 339 -23.55 -0.15 9.78
N ARG A 340 -24.55 0.48 9.17
CA ARG A 340 -25.89 -0.08 8.99
C ARG A 340 -26.52 0.43 7.70
N ILE A 341 -27.30 -0.43 7.05
CA ILE A 341 -28.18 -0.07 5.95
C ILE A 341 -29.57 -0.66 6.22
N ASP A 342 -30.59 0.17 6.10
CA ASP A 342 -32.00 -0.23 6.18
C ASP A 342 -32.69 -0.02 4.84
N LEU A 343 -33.24 -1.10 4.31
CA LEU A 343 -34.06 -1.07 3.10
C LEU A 343 -35.53 -0.76 3.45
N VAL A 344 -36.15 -0.04 2.54
CA VAL A 344 -37.61 0.14 2.51
C VAL A 344 -38.34 -1.19 2.27
N GLU A 345 -39.64 -1.22 2.54
CA GLU A 345 -40.44 -2.45 2.49
C GLU A 345 -40.41 -3.14 1.12
N ASN A 346 -40.39 -2.37 0.04
CA ASN A 346 -40.31 -2.88 -1.33
C ASN A 346 -38.88 -3.29 -1.77
N ARG A 347 -37.90 -3.22 -0.86
CA ARG A 347 -36.48 -3.57 -1.11
C ARG A 347 -35.81 -2.77 -2.23
N LEU A 348 -36.35 -1.59 -2.55
CA LEU A 348 -35.65 -0.62 -3.37
C LEU A 348 -34.46 -0.04 -2.60
N LEU A 349 -33.43 0.37 -3.35
CA LEU A 349 -32.35 1.19 -2.82
C LEU A 349 -32.82 2.63 -2.61
N GLU A 350 -33.72 3.12 -3.47
CA GLU A 350 -34.39 4.41 -3.28
C GLU A 350 -35.16 4.41 -1.95
N GLY A 351 -34.83 5.37 -1.09
CA GLY A 351 -35.43 5.49 0.25
C GLY A 351 -34.74 4.64 1.32
N ALA A 352 -33.73 3.85 0.97
CA ALA A 352 -32.89 3.20 1.97
C ALA A 352 -32.11 4.25 2.78
N THR A 353 -31.93 3.98 4.06
CA THR A 353 -31.15 4.82 4.99
C THR A 353 -29.96 4.04 5.52
N GLY A 354 -28.95 4.75 6.02
CA GLY A 354 -27.79 4.09 6.57
C GLY A 354 -26.65 5.02 6.89
N TRP A 355 -25.63 4.43 7.51
CA TRP A 355 -24.42 5.12 7.91
C TRP A 355 -23.25 4.14 7.99
N VAL A 356 -22.04 4.69 7.88
CA VAL A 356 -20.79 4.00 8.16
C VAL A 356 -19.95 4.91 9.04
N THR A 357 -19.41 4.38 10.13
CA THR A 357 -18.38 5.06 10.93
C THR A 357 -17.07 4.29 10.87
N ALA A 358 -15.99 5.02 11.07
CA ALA A 358 -14.63 4.54 11.05
C ALA A 358 -13.88 5.19 12.21
N ASP A 359 -13.06 4.39 12.91
CA ASP A 359 -12.14 4.89 13.93
C ASP A 359 -10.82 5.32 13.25
N PRO A 360 -10.49 6.62 13.19
CA PRO A 360 -9.27 7.08 12.56
C PRO A 360 -8.00 6.63 13.30
N GLY A 361 -8.09 6.30 14.59
CA GLY A 361 -7.02 5.67 15.37
C GLY A 361 -6.83 4.18 15.07
N SER A 362 -7.57 3.63 14.11
CA SER A 362 -7.40 2.26 13.59
C SER A 362 -6.76 2.22 12.20
N VAL A 363 -6.42 3.38 11.64
CA VAL A 363 -5.70 3.51 10.38
C VAL A 363 -4.33 2.88 10.50
N THR A 364 -3.96 2.06 9.53
CA THR A 364 -2.62 1.45 9.47
C THR A 364 -2.10 1.34 8.04
N MET A 365 -0.82 1.64 7.86
CA MET A 365 -0.02 1.28 6.68
C MET A 365 0.92 0.09 6.99
N GLY A 366 0.72 -0.58 8.12
CA GLY A 366 1.55 -1.68 8.63
C GLY A 366 2.89 -1.24 9.22
N ASP A 367 3.03 0.04 9.60
CA ASP A 367 4.25 0.58 10.21
C ASP A 367 3.85 1.43 11.42
N GLY A 368 4.01 0.88 12.63
CA GLY A 368 3.52 1.51 13.86
C GLY A 368 4.07 2.93 14.08
N GLY A 369 5.30 3.22 13.67
CA GLY A 369 5.86 4.56 13.78
C GLY A 369 5.21 5.56 12.81
N LEU A 370 4.82 5.10 11.62
CA LEU A 370 4.07 5.90 10.66
C LEU A 370 2.61 6.06 11.10
N ASP A 371 2.00 4.99 11.62
CA ASP A 371 0.62 4.97 12.10
C ASP A 371 0.42 5.95 13.28
N ASP A 372 1.38 5.99 14.22
CA ASP A 372 1.40 6.97 15.31
C ASP A 372 1.43 8.42 14.81
N VAL A 373 2.19 8.67 13.74
CA VAL A 373 2.28 10.00 13.11
C VAL A 373 0.94 10.40 12.49
N LEU A 374 0.29 9.48 11.78
CA LEU A 374 -1.05 9.72 11.20
C LEU A 374 -2.10 10.02 12.29
N GLY A 375 -1.96 9.40 13.47
CA GLY A 375 -2.82 9.67 14.62
C GLY A 375 -2.66 11.08 15.20
N GLY A 376 -1.50 11.71 14.96
CA GLY A 376 -1.14 13.00 15.53
C GLY A 376 -1.95 14.19 15.03
N ARG A 377 -1.81 15.32 15.74
CA ARG A 377 -2.57 16.57 15.51
C ARG A 377 -2.44 17.15 14.10
N ALA A 378 -1.28 16.97 13.46
CA ALA A 378 -1.04 17.46 12.11
C ALA A 378 -1.90 16.70 11.06
N PHE A 379 -2.19 15.43 11.32
CA PHE A 379 -2.93 14.55 10.41
C PHE A 379 -4.35 14.34 10.93
N LEU A 380 -4.69 13.19 11.49
CA LEU A 380 -6.07 12.83 11.84
C LEU A 380 -6.55 13.43 13.17
N ASP A 381 -5.63 13.82 14.06
CA ASP A 381 -5.93 14.39 15.39
C ASP A 381 -6.93 13.50 16.18
N VAL A 382 -6.60 12.21 16.29
CA VAL A 382 -7.54 11.15 16.76
C VAL A 382 -7.99 11.34 18.20
N GLN A 383 -7.21 12.06 19.01
CA GLN A 383 -7.60 12.42 20.37
C GLN A 383 -8.79 13.39 20.38
N ARG A 384 -8.84 14.31 19.42
CA ARG A 384 -9.90 15.31 19.30
C ARG A 384 -11.05 14.83 18.42
N TYR A 385 -10.74 14.04 17.39
CA TYR A 385 -11.70 13.51 16.43
C TYR A 385 -11.58 11.98 16.36
N PRO A 386 -12.13 11.24 17.34
CA PRO A 386 -11.99 9.79 17.42
C PRO A 386 -12.89 9.03 16.43
N GLU A 387 -13.70 9.73 15.62
CA GLU A 387 -14.62 9.14 14.66
C GLU A 387 -14.63 9.93 13.36
N SER A 388 -14.61 9.20 12.24
CA SER A 388 -15.00 9.66 10.92
C SER A 388 -16.30 8.95 10.51
N ALA A 389 -17.16 9.62 9.75
CA ALA A 389 -18.48 9.11 9.45
C ALA A 389 -18.96 9.47 8.05
N PHE A 390 -19.77 8.60 7.46
CA PHE A 390 -20.58 8.88 6.29
C PHE A 390 -22.04 8.55 6.61
N THR A 391 -22.95 9.52 6.46
CA THR A 391 -24.39 9.31 6.64
C THR A 391 -25.10 9.50 5.31
N ILE A 392 -25.89 8.49 4.92
CA ILE A 392 -26.65 8.49 3.67
C ILE A 392 -27.79 9.50 3.78
N ASN A 393 -27.88 10.40 2.80
CA ASN A 393 -29.03 11.29 2.62
C ASN A 393 -29.97 10.73 1.55
N THR A 394 -29.42 10.33 0.40
CA THR A 394 -30.19 9.89 -0.77
C THR A 394 -29.45 8.78 -1.50
N ILE A 395 -30.18 7.79 -1.99
CA ILE A 395 -29.67 6.80 -2.95
C ILE A 395 -30.48 6.88 -4.23
N ARG A 396 -29.81 6.94 -5.38
CA ARG A 396 -30.42 6.86 -6.71
C ARG A 396 -29.98 5.59 -7.40
N SER A 397 -30.91 4.77 -7.87
CA SER A 397 -30.62 3.55 -8.62
C SER A 397 -31.53 3.45 -9.86
N HIS A 398 -31.62 2.27 -10.47
CA HIS A 398 -32.48 2.03 -11.63
C HIS A 398 -33.95 1.70 -11.26
N GLY A 399 -34.36 1.90 -10.00
CA GLY A 399 -35.75 1.66 -9.55
C GLY A 399 -36.18 0.19 -9.49
N ASN A 400 -35.22 -0.75 -9.48
CA ASN A 400 -35.51 -2.18 -9.35
C ASN A 400 -35.22 -2.64 -7.91
N PRO A 401 -36.08 -3.47 -7.29
CA PRO A 401 -35.80 -4.07 -5.98
C PRO A 401 -34.49 -4.85 -5.99
N LEU A 402 -33.78 -4.95 -4.87
CA LEU A 402 -32.62 -5.86 -4.82
C LEU A 402 -33.04 -7.31 -5.12
N ALA A 403 -32.13 -8.09 -5.70
CA ALA A 403 -32.34 -9.51 -6.01
C ALA A 403 -31.03 -10.29 -5.85
N TYR A 404 -31.08 -11.50 -5.28
CA TYR A 404 -29.88 -12.32 -5.08
C TYR A 404 -29.14 -12.58 -6.39
N GLY A 405 -27.82 -12.38 -6.38
CA GLY A 405 -26.94 -12.55 -7.55
C GLY A 405 -27.12 -11.49 -8.64
N ARG A 406 -27.84 -10.39 -8.35
CA ARG A 406 -27.98 -9.24 -9.24
C ARG A 406 -27.29 -8.02 -8.65
N MET A 407 -26.16 -7.67 -9.27
CA MET A 407 -25.51 -6.39 -9.05
C MET A 407 -26.44 -5.23 -9.40
N SER A 408 -26.59 -4.30 -8.47
CA SER A 408 -27.44 -3.11 -8.57
C SER A 408 -26.55 -1.88 -8.41
N PRO A 409 -26.21 -1.16 -9.48
CA PRO A 409 -25.45 0.08 -9.39
C PRO A 409 -26.32 1.20 -8.81
N ALA A 410 -25.71 2.08 -8.02
CA ALA A 410 -26.36 3.20 -7.36
C ALA A 410 -25.42 4.38 -7.16
N SER A 411 -25.97 5.59 -7.15
CA SER A 411 -25.30 6.80 -6.67
C SER A 411 -25.77 7.10 -5.26
N VAL A 412 -24.84 7.12 -4.31
CA VAL A 412 -25.12 7.34 -2.88
C VAL A 412 -24.63 8.74 -2.50
N GLU A 413 -25.56 9.63 -2.19
CA GLU A 413 -25.28 10.99 -1.73
C GLU A 413 -25.41 11.06 -0.20
N GLY A 414 -24.46 11.68 0.47
CA GLY A 414 -24.44 11.76 1.93
C GLY A 414 -23.53 12.85 2.47
N ILE A 415 -23.41 12.90 3.79
CA ILE A 415 -22.50 13.79 4.50
C ILE A 415 -21.31 12.98 5.00
N PHE A 416 -20.13 13.29 4.49
CA PHE A 416 -18.85 12.77 4.95
C PHE A 416 -18.26 13.69 6.02
N THR A 417 -17.82 13.12 7.14
CA THR A 417 -17.15 13.80 8.25
C THR A 417 -15.78 13.20 8.47
N LEU A 418 -14.75 14.03 8.40
CA LEU A 418 -13.36 13.67 8.70
C LEU A 418 -12.72 14.83 9.46
N LYS A 419 -12.00 14.53 10.55
CA LYS A 419 -11.31 15.54 11.39
C LYS A 419 -12.25 16.70 11.80
N GLY A 420 -13.49 16.36 12.14
CA GLY A 420 -14.54 17.31 12.54
C GLY A 420 -15.13 18.19 11.43
N ARG A 421 -14.67 18.06 10.18
CA ARG A 421 -15.22 18.82 9.05
C ARG A 421 -16.22 17.98 8.27
N LYS A 422 -17.34 18.60 7.92
CA LYS A 422 -18.43 17.96 7.17
C LYS A 422 -18.43 18.45 5.73
N THR A 423 -18.51 17.53 4.78
CA THR A 423 -18.66 17.82 3.35
C THR A 423 -19.73 16.92 2.74
N PRO A 424 -20.58 17.43 1.83
CA PRO A 424 -21.34 16.57 0.95
C PRO A 424 -20.39 15.71 0.12
N LEU A 425 -20.74 14.43 -0.07
CA LEU A 425 -20.01 13.49 -0.89
C LEU A 425 -21.01 12.64 -1.66
N SER A 426 -20.73 12.40 -2.95
CA SER A 426 -21.47 11.47 -3.79
C SER A 426 -20.54 10.34 -4.19
N VAL A 427 -20.97 9.09 -3.96
CA VAL A 427 -20.18 7.88 -4.23
C VAL A 427 -20.97 6.97 -5.16
N THR A 428 -20.34 6.53 -6.24
CA THR A 428 -20.89 5.46 -7.08
C THR A 428 -20.62 4.13 -6.40
N MET A 429 -21.68 3.36 -6.17
CA MET A 429 -21.61 2.06 -5.52
C MET A 429 -22.26 0.96 -6.34
N GLU A 430 -21.76 -0.27 -6.18
CA GLU A 430 -22.39 -1.50 -6.64
C GLU A 430 -22.87 -2.27 -5.41
N MET A 431 -24.17 -2.60 -5.37
CA MET A 431 -24.78 -3.36 -4.28
C MET A 431 -25.34 -4.67 -4.78
N GLU A 432 -25.00 -5.77 -4.13
CA GLU A 432 -25.43 -7.11 -4.53
C GLU A 432 -25.71 -7.98 -3.29
N PRO A 433 -26.96 -8.44 -3.08
CA PRO A 433 -27.22 -9.48 -2.11
C PRO A 433 -26.75 -10.83 -2.66
N VAL A 434 -26.01 -11.58 -1.85
CA VAL A 434 -25.47 -12.91 -2.19
C VAL A 434 -25.65 -13.86 -1.01
N PHE A 435 -25.35 -15.14 -1.22
CA PHE A 435 -25.16 -16.09 -0.13
C PHE A 435 -23.68 -16.23 0.18
N GLY A 436 -23.32 -16.07 1.45
CA GLY A 436 -21.97 -16.32 1.93
C GLY A 436 -21.62 -17.81 1.92
N PRO A 437 -20.35 -18.17 2.21
CA PRO A 437 -19.92 -19.57 2.28
C PRO A 437 -20.66 -20.42 3.32
N ASP A 438 -21.24 -19.77 4.33
CA ASP A 438 -22.09 -20.38 5.37
C ASP A 438 -23.56 -20.49 4.96
N ASN A 439 -23.87 -20.21 3.69
CA ASN A 439 -25.20 -20.16 3.11
C ASN A 439 -26.13 -19.14 3.80
N ARG A 440 -25.57 -18.10 4.43
CA ARG A 440 -26.35 -16.99 5.00
C ARG A 440 -26.37 -15.79 4.05
N PRO A 441 -27.45 -14.99 4.05
CA PRO A 441 -27.49 -13.76 3.26
C PRO A 441 -26.35 -12.81 3.62
N LEU A 442 -25.75 -12.20 2.60
CA LEU A 442 -24.84 -11.06 2.70
C LEU A 442 -25.30 -9.98 1.73
N LEU A 443 -25.12 -8.72 2.10
CA LEU A 443 -25.19 -7.59 1.17
C LEU A 443 -23.78 -7.08 0.95
N LEU A 444 -23.26 -7.26 -0.26
CA LEU A 444 -21.99 -6.70 -0.67
C LEU A 444 -22.23 -5.30 -1.24
N ALA A 445 -21.53 -4.31 -0.72
CA ALA A 445 -21.52 -2.95 -1.27
C ALA A 445 -20.07 -2.53 -1.57
N ARG A 446 -19.81 -2.19 -2.82
CA ARG A 446 -18.49 -1.76 -3.30
C ARG A 446 -18.57 -0.38 -3.88
N GLY A 447 -17.52 0.42 -3.74
CA GLY A 447 -17.47 1.76 -4.30
C GLY A 447 -16.09 2.36 -4.18
N VAL A 448 -15.87 3.45 -4.91
CA VAL A 448 -14.62 4.21 -4.85
C VAL A 448 -14.97 5.69 -4.80
N PHE A 449 -14.25 6.45 -3.99
CA PHE A 449 -14.27 7.90 -4.01
C PHE A 449 -12.89 8.45 -3.65
N ASP A 450 -12.65 9.71 -3.97
CA ASP A 450 -11.44 10.41 -3.56
C ASP A 450 -11.78 11.71 -2.82
N ILE A 451 -10.81 12.18 -2.04
CA ILE A 451 -10.88 13.47 -1.34
C ILE A 451 -9.60 14.25 -1.55
N ASP A 452 -9.72 15.58 -1.54
CA ASP A 452 -8.58 16.49 -1.36
C ASP A 452 -8.32 16.69 0.14
N LEU A 453 -7.13 16.30 0.60
CA LEU A 453 -6.70 16.42 1.99
C LEU A 453 -6.68 17.87 2.50
N ASP A 454 -6.47 18.85 1.61
CA ASP A 454 -6.45 20.28 1.97
C ASP A 454 -7.79 20.73 2.56
N MET A 455 -8.91 20.17 2.07
CA MET A 455 -10.26 20.47 2.58
C MET A 455 -10.39 20.15 4.08
N PHE A 456 -9.61 19.18 4.55
CA PHE A 456 -9.57 18.71 5.92
C PHE A 456 -8.43 19.31 6.74
N GLY A 457 -7.58 20.14 6.14
CA GLY A 457 -6.38 20.68 6.78
C GLY A 457 -5.42 19.55 7.17
N ILE A 458 -5.22 18.60 6.27
CA ILE A 458 -4.27 17.50 6.38
C ILE A 458 -3.20 17.73 5.31
N GLU A 459 -1.93 17.68 5.71
CA GLU A 459 -0.82 17.84 4.77
C GLU A 459 -0.70 16.60 3.86
N GLY A 460 -0.48 16.84 2.57
CA GLY A 460 -0.27 15.79 1.59
C GLY A 460 1.06 15.05 1.74
N ALA A 461 1.22 13.98 0.96
CA ALA A 461 2.50 13.30 0.81
C ALA A 461 3.51 14.18 0.04
N ASP A 462 4.78 13.81 0.07
CA ASP A 462 5.77 14.39 -0.84
C ASP A 462 5.57 13.84 -2.26
N GLY A 463 5.58 14.73 -3.26
CA GLY A 463 5.38 14.39 -4.67
C GLY A 463 4.52 15.40 -5.44
N PRO A 464 4.12 15.05 -6.68
CA PRO A 464 3.46 15.98 -7.59
C PRO A 464 1.99 16.23 -7.21
N SER A 465 1.56 17.48 -7.34
CA SER A 465 0.13 17.84 -7.30
C SER A 465 -0.57 17.42 -8.61
N PRO A 466 -1.83 16.96 -8.57
CA PRO A 466 -2.68 16.80 -7.38
C PRO A 466 -2.48 15.48 -6.62
N ALA A 467 -1.74 14.52 -7.18
CA ALA A 467 -1.60 13.17 -6.61
C ALA A 467 -1.09 13.16 -5.17
N ASN A 468 -0.33 14.16 -4.75
CA ASN A 468 0.21 14.32 -3.41
C ASN A 468 -0.82 14.71 -2.34
N ARG A 469 -2.01 15.18 -2.73
CA ARG A 469 -3.09 15.58 -1.80
C ARG A 469 -4.41 14.88 -2.07
N THR A 470 -4.53 14.15 -3.19
CA THR A 470 -5.70 13.32 -3.48
C THR A 470 -5.55 11.94 -2.85
N LEU A 471 -6.43 11.63 -1.90
CA LEU A 471 -6.52 10.33 -1.26
C LEU A 471 -7.73 9.58 -1.80
N VAL A 472 -7.50 8.40 -2.37
CA VAL A 472 -8.53 7.49 -2.91
C VAL A 472 -8.92 6.48 -1.84
N PHE A 473 -10.21 6.20 -1.74
CA PHE A 473 -10.79 5.21 -0.84
C PHE A 473 -11.53 4.14 -1.63
N ASP A 474 -11.09 2.89 -1.47
CA ASP A 474 -11.79 1.71 -1.98
C ASP A 474 -12.63 1.09 -0.88
N LEU A 475 -13.92 0.92 -1.14
CA LEU A 475 -14.90 0.37 -0.22
C LEU A 475 -15.23 -1.07 -0.59
N PHE A 476 -15.09 -1.97 0.39
CA PHE A 476 -15.47 -3.38 0.28
C PHE A 476 -16.37 -3.76 1.46
N LEU A 477 -17.52 -3.08 1.56
CA LEU A 477 -18.43 -3.23 2.69
C LEU A 477 -19.21 -4.53 2.54
N GLN A 478 -19.14 -5.37 3.58
CA GLN A 478 -19.93 -6.59 3.69
C GLN A 478 -20.91 -6.41 4.83
N PHE A 479 -22.20 -6.56 4.56
CA PHE A 479 -23.22 -6.49 5.59
C PHE A 479 -23.89 -7.84 5.79
N ARG A 480 -24.23 -8.14 7.04
CA ARG A 480 -25.03 -9.29 7.45
C ARG A 480 -26.40 -8.84 7.93
N PRO A 481 -27.43 -9.68 7.82
CA PRO A 481 -28.73 -9.36 8.38
C PRO A 481 -28.59 -9.08 9.87
N GLU A 482 -29.16 -7.96 10.31
CA GLU A 482 -29.33 -7.71 11.74
C GLU A 482 -30.35 -8.74 12.25
N ALA A 483 -30.02 -9.45 13.34
CA ALA A 483 -30.98 -10.38 13.93
C ALA A 483 -32.21 -9.59 14.35
N GLU A 484 -33.38 -9.96 13.83
CA GLU A 484 -34.67 -9.37 14.22
C GLU A 484 -35.03 -9.72 15.67
#